data_AF-A0A0A5IAF0-F1
#
_entry.id   AF-A0A0A5IAF0-F1
#
_cell.length_a   1.000
_cell.length_b   1.000
_cell.length_c   1.000
_cell.angle_alpha   90.00
_cell.angle_beta   90.00
_cell.angle_gamma   90.00
#
_symmetry.space_group_name_H-M   'P 1'
#
loop_
_entity.id
_entity.type
_entity.pdbx_description
1 polymer ?
#
loop_
_entity_poly.entity_id
_entity_poly.type
_entity_poly.pdbx_seq_one_letter_code
_entity_poly.pdbx_strand_id
1 'polypeptide(L)'
;MDILVPIGIGFLVNFIAFIAFALWSKDLYKSAKLTLFFAIAAFLLSLFIGGWRGMGLGVISSGMFVLTVLAFGITYLRKRLVANNY
;
A
#
# COMPACT_ATOMS: atom_id res chain seq x y z
N MET A 1 8.31 22.14 -4.25
CA MET A 1 7.39 21.62 -3.21
C MET A 1 7.97 20.30 -2.74
N ASP A 2 8.11 20.10 -1.45
CA ASP A 2 8.79 18.92 -0.90
C ASP A 2 8.03 17.64 -1.25
N ILE A 3 8.58 16.85 -2.16
CA ILE A 3 8.04 15.56 -2.65
C ILE A 3 7.76 14.58 -1.51
N LEU A 4 8.46 14.71 -0.38
CA LEU A 4 8.27 13.94 0.84
C LEU A 4 6.84 14.05 1.41
N VAL A 5 6.18 15.21 1.27
CA VAL A 5 4.82 15.41 1.82
C VAL A 5 3.79 14.54 1.08
N PRO A 6 3.66 14.60 -0.27
CA PRO A 6 2.74 13.71 -0.99
C PRO A 6 3.07 12.22 -0.84
N ILE A 7 4.35 11.84 -0.76
CA ILE A 7 4.75 10.46 -0.47
C ILE A 7 4.26 10.04 0.92
N GLY A 8 4.50 10.86 1.94
CA GLY A 8 4.06 10.60 3.31
C GLY A 8 2.54 10.52 3.44
N ILE A 9 1.80 11.36 2.71
CA ILE A 9 0.32 11.29 2.65
C ILE A 9 -0.11 9.95 2.04
N GLY A 10 0.47 9.55 0.91
CA GLY A 10 0.17 8.26 0.29
C GLY A 10 0.46 7.08 1.22
N PHE A 11 1.60 7.12 1.92
CA PHE A 11 1.97 6.12 2.92
C PHE A 11 0.94 6.03 4.05
N LEU A 12 0.58 7.17 4.67
CA LEU A 12 -0.38 7.23 5.77
C LEU A 12 -1.78 6.75 5.35
N VAL A 13 -2.27 7.21 4.21
CA VAL A 13 -3.59 6.81 3.70
C VAL A 13 -3.64 5.29 3.48
N ASN A 14 -2.60 4.73 2.86
CA ASN A 14 -2.54 3.29 2.63
C ASN A 14 -2.37 2.50 3.94
N PHE A 15 -1.66 3.06 4.93
CA PHE A 15 -1.54 2.44 6.25
C PHE A 15 -2.87 2.34 6.97
N ILE A 16 -3.64 3.44 6.97
CA ILE A 16 -4.98 3.49 7.57
C ILE A 16 -5.91 2.48 6.86
N ALA A 17 -5.87 2.44 5.53
CA ALA A 17 -6.63 1.46 4.76
C ALA A 17 -6.22 0.02 5.11
N PHE A 18 -4.92 -0.27 5.21
CA PHE A 18 -4.41 -1.57 5.60
C PHE A 18 -4.91 -2.00 6.98
N ILE A 19 -4.84 -1.12 7.99
CA ILE A 19 -5.35 -1.38 9.33
C ILE A 19 -6.86 -1.62 9.30
N ALA A 20 -7.63 -0.78 8.61
CA ALA A 20 -9.08 -0.93 8.51
C ALA A 20 -9.45 -2.28 7.89
N PHE A 21 -8.80 -2.67 6.79
CA PHE A 21 -9.02 -3.98 6.15
C PHE A 21 -8.53 -5.14 7.00
N ALA A 22 -7.43 -4.98 7.76
CA ALA A 22 -6.92 -5.99 8.67
C ALA A 22 -7.90 -6.26 9.82
N LEU A 23 -8.45 -5.20 10.40
CA LEU A 23 -9.45 -5.27 11.47
C LEU A 23 -10.75 -5.92 10.96
N TRP A 24 -11.19 -5.56 9.75
CA TRP A 24 -12.38 -6.15 9.15
C TRP A 24 -12.18 -7.62 8.78
N SER A 25 -11.17 -7.91 7.97
CA SER A 25 -11.03 -9.24 7.36
C SER A 25 -10.44 -10.28 8.31
N LYS A 26 -9.82 -9.85 9.41
CA LYS A 26 -9.04 -10.68 10.37
C LYS A 26 -7.92 -11.52 9.74
N ASP A 27 -7.67 -11.33 8.43
CA ASP A 27 -6.67 -12.03 7.64
C ASP A 27 -5.73 -11.00 7.03
N LEU A 28 -4.57 -10.84 7.66
CA LEU A 28 -3.57 -9.85 7.26
C LEU A 28 -3.07 -10.08 5.83
N TYR A 29 -3.07 -11.32 5.34
CA TYR A 29 -2.59 -11.65 3.99
C TYR A 29 -3.58 -11.17 2.92
N LYS A 30 -4.88 -11.34 3.16
CA LYS A 30 -5.93 -10.79 2.28
C LYS A 30 -5.89 -9.26 2.28
N SER A 31 -5.74 -8.65 3.44
CA SER A 31 -5.67 -7.18 3.57
C SER A 31 -4.44 -6.59 2.87
N ALA A 32 -3.28 -7.28 2.94
CA ALA A 32 -2.06 -6.88 2.23
C ALA A 32 -2.23 -6.97 0.70
N LYS A 33 -2.88 -8.03 0.19
CA LYS A 33 -3.18 -8.13 -1.25
C LYS A 33 -4.12 -7.05 -1.74
N LEU A 34 -5.15 -6.73 -0.97
CA LEU A 34 -6.16 -5.76 -1.35
C LEU A 34 -5.56 -4.35 -1.43
N THR A 35 -4.76 -3.97 -0.42
CA THR A 35 -4.03 -2.69 -0.41
C THR A 35 -2.97 -2.60 -1.51
N LEU A 36 -2.36 -3.74 -1.90
CA LEU A 36 -1.47 -3.81 -3.06
C LEU A 36 -2.20 -3.52 -4.36
N PHE A 37 -3.37 -4.12 -4.54
CA PHE A 37 -4.22 -3.87 -5.69
C PHE A 37 -4.60 -2.39 -5.81
N PHE A 38 -5.01 -1.76 -4.70
CA PHE A 38 -5.34 -0.34 -4.68
C PHE A 38 -4.14 0.57 -4.99
N ALA A 39 -2.96 0.26 -4.46
CA ALA A 39 -1.75 1.03 -4.75
C ALA A 39 -1.38 0.97 -6.25
N ILE A 40 -1.45 -0.21 -6.86
CA ILE A 40 -1.20 -0.39 -8.30
C ILE A 40 -2.27 0.30 -9.13
N ALA A 41 -3.55 0.17 -8.78
CA ALA A 41 -4.64 0.82 -9.47
C ALA A 41 -4.50 2.36 -9.44
N ALA A 42 -4.14 2.92 -8.28
CA ALA A 42 -3.88 4.36 -8.12
C ALA A 42 -2.69 4.82 -8.97
N PHE A 43 -1.62 4.02 -9.05
CA PHE A 43 -0.47 4.29 -9.91
C PHE A 43 -0.87 4.26 -11.39
N LEU A 44 -1.63 3.25 -11.83
CA LEU A 44 -2.10 3.18 -13.22
C LEU A 44 -3.00 4.36 -13.56
N LEU A 45 -3.94 4.74 -12.68
CA LEU A 45 -4.78 5.92 -12.86
C LEU A 45 -3.96 7.21 -12.99
N SER A 46 -2.82 7.30 -12.28
CA SER A 46 -1.92 8.45 -12.39
C SER A 46 -1.35 8.65 -13.81
N LEU A 47 -1.13 7.55 -14.54
CA LEU A 47 -0.63 7.57 -15.92
C LEU A 47 -1.70 8.05 -16.91
N PHE A 48 -2.97 7.76 -16.63
CA PHE A 48 -4.09 8.20 -17.48
C PHE A 48 -4.48 9.67 -17.24
N ILE A 49 -4.35 10.17 -16.01
CA ILE A 49 -4.85 11.51 -15.64
C ILE A 49 -3.98 12.65 -16.20
N GLY A 50 -2.73 12.39 -16.56
CA GLY A 50 -1.86 13.37 -17.24
C GLY A 50 -1.59 14.67 -16.46
N GLY A 51 -0.60 15.44 -16.93
CA GLY A 51 -0.25 16.75 -16.35
C GLY A 51 0.14 16.70 -14.87
N TRP A 52 0.05 17.85 -14.19
CA TRP A 52 0.43 17.99 -12.78
C TRP A 52 -0.39 17.12 -11.82
N ARG A 53 -1.67 16.86 -12.13
CA ARG A 53 -2.53 16.00 -11.29
C ARG A 53 -2.11 14.54 -11.39
N GLY A 54 -1.81 14.06 -12.60
CA GLY A 54 -1.28 12.70 -12.82
C GLY A 54 0.08 12.52 -12.14
N MET A 55 1.00 13.48 -12.28
CA MET A 55 2.30 13.42 -11.59
C MET A 55 2.16 13.39 -10.07
N GLY A 56 1.26 14.19 -9.49
CA GLY A 56 0.96 14.18 -8.05
C GLY A 56 0.43 12.83 -7.57
N LEU A 57 -0.49 12.20 -8.32
CA LEU A 57 -1.00 10.86 -8.02
C LEU A 57 0.09 9.78 -8.13
N GLY A 58 1.03 9.92 -9.06
CA GLY A 58 2.18 9.03 -9.18
C GLY A 58 3.08 9.09 -7.94
N VAL A 59 3.34 10.30 -7.43
CA VAL A 59 4.13 10.49 -6.20
C VAL A 59 3.39 9.94 -4.97
N ILE A 60 2.09 10.18 -4.84
CA ILE A 60 1.28 9.64 -3.73
C ILE A 60 1.24 8.11 -3.77
N SER A 61 0.99 7.52 -4.94
CA SER A 61 0.95 6.06 -5.10
C SER A 61 2.30 5.39 -4.84
N SER A 62 3.42 6.08 -5.06
CA SER A 62 4.74 5.58 -4.67
C SER A 62 4.87 5.36 -3.15
N GLY A 63 4.33 6.27 -2.34
CA GLY A 63 4.26 6.12 -0.88
C GLY A 63 3.35 4.96 -0.46
N MET A 64 2.23 4.77 -1.16
CA MET A 64 1.36 3.61 -0.94
C MET A 64 2.11 2.30 -1.23
N PHE A 65 2.85 2.24 -2.34
CA PHE A 65 3.57 1.06 -2.78
C PHE A 65 4.62 0.59 -1.77
N VAL A 66 5.41 1.52 -1.21
CA VAL A 66 6.42 1.21 -0.18
C VAL A 66 5.76 0.52 1.02
N LEU A 67 4.67 1.08 1.53
CA LEU A 67 3.95 0.49 2.67
C LEU A 67 3.43 -0.91 2.36
N THR A 68 2.83 -1.09 1.19
CA THR A 68 2.28 -2.37 0.80
C THR A 68 3.35 -3.45 0.70
N VAL A 69 4.51 -3.15 0.09
CA VAL A 69 5.63 -4.09 -0.02
C VAL A 69 6.11 -4.52 1.37
N LEU A 70 6.23 -3.56 2.31
CA LEU A 70 6.59 -3.86 3.69
C LEU A 70 5.53 -4.72 4.39
N ALA A 71 4.25 -4.35 4.29
CA ALA A 71 3.15 -5.08 4.91
C ALA A 71 3.02 -6.51 4.36
N PHE A 72 3.19 -6.70 3.05
CA PHE A 72 3.19 -8.00 2.39
C PHE A 72 4.41 -8.85 2.82
N GLY A 73 5.60 -8.25 2.89
CA GLY A 73 6.80 -8.91 3.38
C GLY A 73 6.65 -9.41 4.81
N ILE A 74 6.17 -8.55 5.72
CA ILE A 74 5.95 -8.89 7.14
C ILE A 74 4.90 -9.99 7.27
N THR A 75 3.78 -9.92 6.54
CA THR A 75 2.74 -10.96 6.60
C THR A 75 3.20 -12.28 6.01
N TYR A 76 3.99 -12.26 4.95
CA TYR A 76 4.57 -13.47 4.36
C TYR A 76 5.57 -14.14 5.33
N LEU A 77 6.47 -13.35 5.93
CA LEU A 77 7.40 -13.81 6.97
C LEU A 77 6.65 -14.40 8.17
N ARG A 78 5.62 -13.71 8.67
CA ARG A 78 4.79 -14.22 9.78
C ARG A 78 4.15 -15.56 9.44
N LYS A 79 3.57 -15.69 8.24
CA LYS A 79 2.95 -16.94 7.79
C LYS A 79 3.97 -18.09 7.72
N ARG A 80 5.19 -17.81 7.23
CA ARG A 80 6.27 -18.80 7.13
C ARG A 80 6.79 -19.22 8.51
N LEU A 81 6.94 -18.29 9.45
CA LEU A 81 7.36 -18.59 10.82
C LEU A 81 6.33 -19.43 11.57
N VAL A 82 5.04 -19.14 11.40
CA VAL A 82 3.97 -19.97 12.01
C VAL A 82 3.96 -21.37 11.40
N ALA A 83 4.17 -21.51 10.09
CA ALA A 83 4.20 -22.81 9.43
C ALA A 83 5.41 -23.69 9.80
N ASN A 84 6.54 -23.10 10.22
CA ASN A 84 7.75 -23.82 10.64
C ASN A 84 7.75 -24.24 12.12
N ASN A 85 6.77 -23.80 12.91
CA ASN A 85 6.64 -24.13 14.35
C ASN A 85 5.65 -25.28 14.63
N TYR A 86 5.20 -25.97 13.59
CA TYR A 86 4.39 -27.20 13.65
C TYR A 86 5.08 -28.30 12.86
#